data_AF-A0A9N9JEL2-F1
#
_entry.id   AF-A0A9N9JEL2-F1
#
_cell.length_a   1.000
_cell.length_b   1.000
_cell.length_c   1.000
_cell.angle_alpha   90.00
_cell.angle_beta   90.00
_cell.angle_gamma   90.00
#
_symmetry.space_group_name_H-M   'P 1'
#
loop_
_entity.id
_entity.type
_entity.pdbx_description
1 polymer ?
#
loop_
_entity_poly.entity_id
_entity_poly.type
_entity_poly.pdbx_seq_one_letter_code
_entity_poly.pdbx_strand_id
1 'polypeptide(L)'
;RRRALERCLNKITSHPKLYNDPNLKMFLESDRFVIDVKRKNKDESKGMLKSLGEVVSHATTFNKFIETDEWFDNHKNQLEILDSQLKTLMKSVEAVVRQRKDLSGATTEFGDNVLSMAGAENNKSLARNLTILGNIQKKIKELHEKQVKQDVATLENTIDDYIRLIGSIKVAFNSREKVYQTWQNA
;
A
#
# COMPACT_ATOMS: atom_id res chain seq x y z
N ARG A 1 -6.12 3.34 -4.55
CA ARG A 1 -5.36 3.96 -5.68
C ARG A 1 -5.39 5.50 -5.68
N ARG A 2 -6.54 6.18 -5.83
CA ARG A 2 -6.61 7.67 -5.84
C ARG A 2 -5.88 8.32 -4.66
N ARG A 3 -6.22 7.93 -3.42
CA ARG A 3 -5.61 8.45 -2.19
C ARG A 3 -4.09 8.21 -2.11
N ALA A 4 -3.61 7.08 -2.63
CA ALA A 4 -2.18 6.77 -2.64
C ALA A 4 -1.42 7.67 -3.62
N LEU A 5 -2.00 7.92 -4.80
CA LEU A 5 -1.44 8.86 -5.78
C LEU A 5 -1.46 10.30 -5.27
N GLU A 6 -2.56 10.71 -4.65
CA GLU A 6 -2.69 12.04 -4.03
C GLU A 6 -1.62 12.25 -2.95
N ARG A 7 -1.42 11.27 -2.06
CA ARG A 7 -0.34 11.34 -1.05
C ARG A 7 1.06 11.33 -1.67
N CYS A 8 1.28 10.55 -2.72
CA CYS A 8 2.55 10.54 -3.46
C CYS A 8 2.84 11.90 -4.06
N LEU A 9 1.88 12.47 -4.80
CA LEU A 9 1.98 13.80 -5.40
C LEU A 9 2.24 14.86 -4.33
N ASN A 10 1.47 14.87 -3.24
CA ASN A 10 1.66 15.82 -2.14
C ASN A 10 3.07 15.71 -1.52
N LYS A 11 3.63 14.50 -1.36
CA LYS A 11 5.01 14.32 -0.89
C LYS A 11 6.04 14.87 -1.88
N ILE A 12 5.87 14.61 -3.17
CA ILE A 12 6.79 15.09 -4.22
C ILE A 12 6.75 16.62 -4.29
N THR A 13 5.54 17.21 -4.33
CA THR A 13 5.37 18.66 -4.45
C THR A 13 5.78 19.42 -3.18
N SER A 14 5.81 18.76 -2.02
CA SER A 14 6.30 19.36 -0.76
C SER A 14 7.83 19.33 -0.65
N HIS A 15 8.53 18.57 -1.49
CA HIS A 15 9.99 18.43 -1.40
C HIS A 15 10.71 19.49 -2.26
N PRO A 16 11.55 20.38 -1.70
CA PRO A 16 12.13 21.53 -2.43
C PRO A 16 12.89 21.18 -3.72
N LYS A 17 13.57 20.02 -3.75
CA LYS A 17 14.29 19.55 -4.95
C LYS A 17 13.38 18.86 -5.98
N LEU A 18 12.30 18.20 -5.53
CA LEU A 18 11.44 17.43 -6.45
C LEU A 18 10.31 18.29 -7.01
N TYR A 19 9.85 19.30 -6.27
CA TYR A 19 8.89 20.29 -6.74
C TYR A 19 9.37 21.00 -8.02
N ASN A 20 10.69 21.26 -8.11
CA ASN A 20 11.30 21.92 -9.25
C ASN A 20 11.66 20.96 -10.40
N ASP A 21 11.33 19.68 -10.32
CA ASP A 21 11.60 18.71 -11.39
C ASP A 21 10.83 19.11 -12.67
N PRO A 22 11.53 19.36 -13.80
CA PRO A 22 10.89 19.71 -15.07
C PRO A 22 9.90 18.65 -15.56
N ASN A 23 10.14 17.37 -15.26
CA ASN A 23 9.21 16.28 -15.59
C ASN A 23 7.93 16.35 -14.76
N LEU A 24 8.03 16.71 -13.48
CA LEU A 24 6.87 16.85 -12.62
C LEU A 24 6.00 18.02 -13.07
N LYS A 25 6.62 19.17 -13.40
CA LYS A 25 5.91 20.34 -13.94
C LYS A 25 5.21 19.98 -15.25
N MET A 26 5.92 19.35 -16.20
CA MET A 26 5.31 18.87 -17.44
C MET A 26 4.17 17.88 -17.20
N PHE A 27 4.31 16.97 -16.22
CA PHE A 27 3.26 16.00 -15.87
C PHE A 27 1.99 16.67 -15.30
N LEU A 28 2.14 17.73 -14.52
CA LEU A 28 1.02 18.43 -13.87
C LEU A 28 0.39 19.54 -14.71
N GLU A 29 1.19 20.19 -15.56
CA GLU A 29 0.82 21.43 -16.25
C GLU A 29 0.57 21.23 -17.76
N SER A 30 0.98 20.09 -18.36
CA SER A 30 0.78 19.88 -19.80
C SER A 30 -0.64 19.40 -20.12
N ASP A 31 -1.35 20.21 -20.91
CA ASP A 31 -2.63 19.83 -21.54
C ASP A 31 -2.47 18.74 -22.62
N ARG A 32 -1.24 18.47 -23.07
CA ARG A 32 -0.90 17.52 -24.15
C ARG A 32 0.21 16.56 -23.75
N PHE A 33 0.15 16.05 -22.52
CA PHE A 33 1.18 15.23 -21.89
C PHE A 33 1.81 14.16 -22.81
N VAL A 34 0.99 13.38 -23.53
CA VAL A 34 1.46 12.28 -24.40
C VAL A 34 2.35 12.79 -25.56
N ILE A 35 2.05 13.96 -26.11
CA ILE A 35 2.80 14.54 -27.23
C ILE A 35 4.12 15.14 -26.70
N ASP A 36 4.05 15.83 -25.57
CA ASP A 36 5.21 16.52 -24.99
C ASP A 36 6.25 15.53 -24.46
N VAL A 37 5.81 14.42 -23.83
CA VAL A 37 6.70 13.30 -23.45
C VAL A 37 7.38 12.70 -24.68
N LYS A 38 6.65 12.48 -25.79
CA LYS A 38 7.22 11.91 -27.01
C LYS A 38 8.26 12.82 -27.66
N ARG A 39 8.06 14.14 -27.61
CA ARG A 39 9.04 15.13 -28.11
C ARG A 39 10.30 15.13 -27.25
N LYS A 40 10.14 15.22 -25.94
CA LYS A 40 11.25 15.19 -24.98
C LYS A 40 12.10 13.91 -25.10
N ASN A 41 11.46 12.74 -25.17
CA ASN A 41 12.19 11.47 -25.29
C ASN A 41 12.99 11.36 -26.60
N LYS A 42 12.52 11.98 -27.70
CA LYS A 42 13.27 12.03 -28.97
C LYS A 42 14.53 12.89 -28.86
N ASP A 43 14.50 13.96 -28.07
CA ASP A 43 15.65 14.83 -27.86
C ASP A 43 16.66 14.19 -26.89
N GLU A 44 16.22 13.53 -25.81
CA GLU A 44 17.10 12.81 -24.88
C GLU A 44 17.75 11.55 -25.50
N SER A 45 17.05 10.86 -26.42
CA SER A 45 17.59 9.69 -27.13
C SER A 45 18.82 10.02 -27.98
N LYS A 46 19.03 11.30 -28.37
CA LYS A 46 20.24 11.73 -29.09
C LYS A 46 21.47 11.85 -28.18
N GLY A 47 21.30 12.01 -26.86
CA GLY A 47 22.40 12.09 -25.89
C GLY A 47 22.73 10.76 -25.21
N MET A 48 21.72 9.90 -25.00
CA MET A 48 21.87 8.67 -24.19
C MET A 48 22.54 7.50 -24.94
N LEU A 49 22.52 7.51 -26.28
CA LEU A 49 23.20 6.48 -27.09
C LEU A 49 24.74 6.55 -27.00
N LYS A 50 25.32 7.69 -26.59
CA LYS A 50 26.77 7.80 -26.37
C LYS A 50 27.21 7.23 -25.01
N SER A 51 26.37 7.29 -23.98
CA SER A 51 26.71 6.78 -22.65
C SER A 51 26.51 5.27 -22.50
N LEU A 52 25.60 4.65 -23.28
CA LEU A 52 25.38 3.20 -23.24
C LEU A 52 26.49 2.38 -23.91
N GLY A 53 27.25 2.98 -24.85
CA GLY A 53 28.37 2.29 -25.52
C GLY A 53 29.55 2.01 -24.58
N GLU A 54 29.73 2.81 -23.53
CA GLU A 54 30.82 2.65 -22.54
C GLU A 54 30.42 1.75 -21.36
N VAL A 55 29.12 1.59 -21.07
CA VAL A 55 28.64 0.78 -19.93
C VAL A 55 28.56 -0.72 -20.26
N VAL A 56 28.43 -1.09 -21.54
CA VAL A 56 28.35 -2.50 -21.97
C VAL A 56 29.70 -3.22 -21.88
N SER A 57 30.83 -2.50 -21.91
CA SER A 57 32.17 -3.10 -21.72
C SER A 57 32.49 -3.44 -20.26
N HIS A 58 31.71 -2.93 -19.29
CA HIS A 58 31.88 -3.20 -17.85
C HIS A 58 30.87 -4.22 -17.30
N ALA A 59 30.00 -4.79 -18.15
CA ALA A 59 28.94 -5.71 -17.75
C ALA A 59 29.42 -7.14 -17.43
N THR A 60 30.72 -7.43 -17.53
CA THR A 60 31.30 -8.76 -17.24
C THR A 60 31.88 -8.88 -15.83
N THR A 61 31.82 -7.83 -15.01
CA THR A 61 32.27 -7.90 -13.62
C THR A 61 31.08 -7.68 -12.68
N PHE A 62 30.35 -8.76 -12.41
CA PHE A 62 29.40 -8.83 -11.29
C PHE A 62 30.18 -8.83 -9.97
N ASN A 63 30.81 -7.72 -9.64
CA ASN A 63 31.27 -7.49 -8.28
C ASN A 63 30.03 -7.25 -7.43
N LYS A 64 29.71 -8.23 -6.58
CA LYS A 64 28.70 -8.09 -5.52
C LYS A 64 29.02 -6.78 -4.80
N PHE A 65 28.13 -5.79 -4.89
CA PHE A 65 28.30 -4.53 -4.18
C PHE A 65 28.42 -4.84 -2.69
N ILE A 66 29.58 -4.53 -2.13
CA ILE A 66 29.81 -4.62 -0.69
C ILE A 66 29.59 -3.20 -0.17
N GLU A 67 28.47 -3.00 0.51
CA GLU A 67 28.23 -1.76 1.23
C GLU A 67 29.27 -1.67 2.36
N THR A 68 30.13 -0.66 2.29
CA THR A 68 31.15 -0.41 3.31
C THR A 68 30.66 0.54 4.39
N ASP A 69 29.56 1.26 4.14
CA ASP A 69 28.97 2.19 5.07
C ASP A 69 28.00 1.47 6.02
N GLU A 70 28.36 1.47 7.30
CA GLU A 70 27.59 0.81 8.37
C GLU A 70 26.17 1.37 8.52
N TRP A 71 25.98 2.67 8.26
CA TRP A 71 24.66 3.29 8.35
C TRP A 71 23.73 2.71 7.29
N PHE A 72 24.20 2.60 6.04
CA PHE A 72 23.39 2.04 4.94
C PHE A 72 23.11 0.56 5.13
N ASP A 73 24.09 -0.24 5.57
CA ASP A 73 23.89 -1.68 5.81
C ASP A 73 22.87 -1.92 6.95
N ASN A 74 23.03 -1.22 8.07
CA ASN A 74 22.10 -1.31 9.19
C ASN A 74 20.68 -0.87 8.82
N HIS A 75 20.54 0.27 8.12
CA HIS A 75 19.22 0.74 7.67
C HIS A 75 18.57 -0.19 6.65
N LYS A 76 19.36 -0.78 5.74
CA LYS A 76 18.86 -1.77 4.78
C LYS A 76 18.33 -3.00 5.51
N ASN A 77 19.06 -3.53 6.48
CA ASN A 77 18.60 -4.65 7.31
C ASN A 77 17.34 -4.30 8.11
N GLN A 78 17.28 -3.13 8.74
CA GLN A 78 16.09 -2.67 9.45
C GLN A 78 14.87 -2.56 8.52
N LEU A 79 15.05 -2.04 7.30
CA LEU A 79 13.99 -1.94 6.30
C LEU A 79 13.50 -3.32 5.83
N GLU A 80 14.38 -4.29 5.66
CA GLU A 80 13.99 -5.68 5.31
C GLU A 80 13.17 -6.34 6.43
N ILE A 81 13.62 -6.19 7.69
CA ILE A 81 12.89 -6.69 8.85
C ILE A 81 11.51 -6.03 8.93
N LEU A 82 11.45 -4.70 8.85
CA LEU A 82 10.20 -3.96 8.93
C LEU A 82 9.24 -4.30 7.79
N ASP A 83 9.73 -4.44 6.55
CA ASP A 83 8.91 -4.86 5.40
C ASP A 83 8.28 -6.25 5.63
N SER A 84 9.08 -7.20 6.12
CA SER A 84 8.61 -8.56 6.44
C SER A 84 7.55 -8.55 7.55
N GLN A 85 7.79 -7.78 8.61
CA GLN A 85 6.86 -7.64 9.74
C GLN A 85 5.54 -6.98 9.30
N LEU A 86 5.60 -5.90 8.51
CA LEU A 86 4.40 -5.22 8.00
C LEU A 86 3.59 -6.10 7.05
N LYS A 87 4.24 -6.88 6.18
CA LYS A 87 3.55 -7.86 5.32
C LYS A 87 2.86 -8.96 6.13
N THR A 88 3.49 -9.39 7.22
CA THR A 88 2.88 -10.36 8.15
C THR A 88 1.68 -9.72 8.87
N LEU A 89 1.83 -8.50 9.37
CA LEU A 89 0.76 -7.74 10.00
C LEU A 89 -0.42 -7.52 9.05
N MET A 90 -0.15 -7.21 7.77
CA MET A 90 -1.19 -7.08 6.74
C MET A 90 -2.05 -8.34 6.65
N LYS A 91 -1.41 -9.52 6.53
CA LYS A 91 -2.12 -10.80 6.47
C LYS A 91 -2.96 -11.05 7.73
N SER A 92 -2.46 -10.68 8.91
CA SER A 92 -3.22 -10.79 10.16
C SER A 92 -4.44 -9.88 10.17
N VAL A 93 -4.32 -8.64 9.69
CA VAL A 93 -5.45 -7.70 9.57
C VAL A 93 -6.48 -8.20 8.56
N GLU A 94 -6.06 -8.69 7.39
CA GLU A 94 -6.95 -9.29 6.39
C GLU A 94 -7.72 -10.49 6.97
N ALA A 95 -7.07 -11.32 7.80
CA ALA A 95 -7.71 -12.43 8.49
C ALA A 95 -8.78 -11.95 9.48
N VAL A 96 -8.49 -10.93 10.30
CA VAL A 96 -9.46 -10.34 11.24
C VAL A 96 -10.66 -9.74 10.51
N VAL A 97 -10.42 -9.02 9.40
CA VAL A 97 -11.47 -8.46 8.54
C VAL A 97 -12.37 -9.57 8.00
N ARG A 98 -11.80 -10.69 7.53
CA ARG A 98 -12.56 -11.85 7.07
C ARG A 98 -13.39 -12.47 8.18
N GLN A 99 -12.76 -12.77 9.31
CA GLN A 99 -13.44 -13.37 10.47
C GLN A 99 -14.60 -12.51 10.99
N ARG A 100 -14.46 -11.17 10.97
CA ARG A 100 -15.57 -10.26 11.34
C ARG A 100 -16.74 -10.31 10.36
N LYS A 101 -16.48 -10.50 9.06
CA LYS A 101 -17.55 -10.69 8.06
C LYS A 101 -18.26 -12.03 8.28
N ASP A 102 -17.51 -13.10 8.56
CA ASP A 102 -18.08 -14.41 8.84
C ASP A 102 -18.93 -14.37 10.12
N LEU A 103 -18.42 -13.72 11.18
CA LEU A 103 -19.15 -13.50 12.42
C LEU A 103 -20.44 -12.70 12.20
N SER A 104 -20.39 -11.64 11.39
CA SER A 104 -21.57 -10.87 10.99
C SER A 104 -22.63 -11.74 10.31
N GLY A 105 -22.21 -12.69 9.45
CA GLY A 105 -23.10 -13.67 8.82
C GLY A 105 -23.76 -14.59 9.86
N ALA A 106 -22.95 -15.22 10.72
CA ALA A 106 -23.44 -16.11 11.77
C ALA A 106 -24.37 -15.40 12.76
N THR A 107 -24.07 -14.15 13.13
CA THR A 107 -24.93 -13.31 13.98
C THR A 107 -26.29 -13.06 13.33
N THR A 108 -26.34 -12.85 12.01
CA THR A 108 -27.61 -12.63 11.28
C THR A 108 -28.45 -13.89 11.30
N GLU A 109 -27.85 -15.03 10.95
CA GLU A 109 -28.52 -16.34 10.95
C GLU A 109 -29.06 -16.69 12.34
N PHE A 110 -28.26 -16.49 13.38
CA PHE A 110 -28.69 -16.67 14.76
C PHE A 110 -29.90 -15.77 15.11
N GLY A 111 -29.85 -14.50 14.71
CA GLY A 111 -30.97 -13.57 14.90
C GLY A 111 -32.26 -14.01 14.20
N ASP A 112 -32.17 -14.46 12.95
CA ASP A 112 -33.33 -14.93 12.18
C ASP A 112 -33.90 -16.25 12.72
N ASN A 113 -33.05 -17.17 13.21
CA ASN A 113 -33.48 -18.38 13.90
C ASN A 113 -34.23 -18.05 15.21
N VAL A 114 -33.71 -17.10 15.99
CA VAL A 114 -34.38 -16.63 17.22
C VAL A 114 -35.73 -15.97 16.91
N LEU A 115 -35.82 -15.18 15.84
CA LEU A 115 -37.09 -14.58 15.40
C LEU A 115 -38.10 -15.65 14.95
N SER A 116 -37.64 -16.68 14.24
CA SER A 116 -38.48 -17.80 13.82
C SER A 116 -39.03 -18.56 15.04
N MET A 117 -38.18 -18.78 16.05
CA MET A 117 -38.57 -19.41 17.32
C MET A 117 -39.57 -18.54 18.10
N ALA A 118 -39.39 -17.21 18.09
CA ALA A 118 -40.35 -16.28 18.68
C ALA A 118 -41.74 -16.37 18.04
N GLY A 119 -41.81 -16.61 16.72
CA GLY A 119 -43.08 -16.76 16.00
C GLY A 119 -43.82 -18.08 16.29
N ALA A 120 -43.10 -19.11 16.71
CA ALA A 120 -43.67 -20.40 17.11
C ALA A 120 -44.02 -20.48 18.61
N GLU A 121 -43.62 -19.50 19.41
CA GLU A 121 -43.78 -19.49 20.87
C GLU A 121 -45.19 -19.05 21.29
N ASN A 122 -45.84 -19.85 22.13
CA ASN A 122 -47.20 -19.60 22.61
C ASN A 122 -47.23 -18.63 23.81
N ASN A 123 -46.19 -18.63 24.64
CA ASN A 123 -46.07 -17.71 25.75
C ASN A 123 -45.72 -16.30 25.23
N LYS A 124 -46.70 -15.40 25.25
CA LYS A 124 -46.56 -14.01 24.76
C LYS A 124 -45.37 -13.26 25.34
N SER A 125 -45.07 -13.46 26.63
CA SER A 125 -43.94 -12.78 27.28
C SER A 125 -42.61 -13.29 26.75
N LEU A 126 -42.48 -14.62 26.61
CA LEU A 126 -41.28 -15.26 26.07
C LEU A 126 -41.10 -14.93 24.59
N ALA A 127 -42.15 -15.03 23.78
CA ALA A 127 -42.16 -14.64 22.37
C ALA A 127 -41.64 -13.21 22.19
N ARG A 128 -42.14 -12.25 22.99
CA ARG A 128 -41.67 -10.86 22.96
C ARG A 128 -40.18 -10.75 23.27
N ASN A 129 -39.69 -11.43 24.30
CA ASN A 129 -38.28 -11.39 24.67
C ASN A 129 -37.37 -11.99 23.58
N LEU A 130 -37.80 -13.08 22.95
CA LEU A 130 -37.10 -13.68 21.81
C LEU A 130 -37.10 -12.73 20.60
N THR A 131 -38.21 -12.07 20.29
CA THR A 131 -38.24 -11.06 19.23
C THR A 131 -37.24 -9.93 19.48
N ILE A 132 -37.16 -9.43 20.73
CA ILE A 132 -36.18 -8.41 21.10
C ILE A 132 -34.75 -8.94 20.90
N LEU A 133 -34.46 -10.16 21.36
CA LEU A 133 -33.15 -10.78 21.20
C LEU A 133 -32.75 -10.90 19.72
N GLY A 134 -33.63 -11.41 18.86
CA GLY A 134 -33.36 -11.53 17.43
C GLY A 134 -33.08 -10.18 16.76
N ASN A 135 -33.84 -9.14 17.13
CA ASN A 135 -33.59 -7.78 16.64
C ASN A 135 -32.26 -7.18 17.15
N ILE A 136 -31.85 -7.50 18.38
CA ILE A 136 -30.54 -7.11 18.91
C ILE A 136 -29.42 -7.73 18.07
N GLN A 137 -29.55 -9.00 17.67
CA GLN A 137 -28.55 -9.65 16.82
C GLN A 137 -28.40 -8.94 15.47
N LYS A 138 -29.51 -8.50 14.85
CA LYS A 138 -29.45 -7.68 13.62
C LYS A 138 -28.66 -6.38 13.83
N LYS A 139 -28.81 -5.73 14.98
CA LYS A 139 -28.04 -4.54 15.34
C LYS A 139 -26.57 -4.84 15.62
N ILE A 140 -26.25 -5.98 16.22
CA ILE A 140 -24.86 -6.43 16.41
C ILE A 140 -24.19 -6.67 15.05
N LYS A 141 -24.91 -7.26 14.09
CA LYS A 141 -24.41 -7.40 12.72
C LYS A 141 -24.06 -6.04 12.08
N GLU A 142 -24.93 -5.04 12.19
CA GLU A 142 -24.63 -3.69 11.67
C GLU A 142 -23.34 -3.11 12.28
N LEU A 143 -23.09 -3.38 13.57
CA LEU A 143 -21.85 -2.96 14.24
C LEU A 143 -20.63 -3.70 13.67
N HIS A 144 -20.71 -5.00 13.44
CA HIS A 144 -19.63 -5.76 12.79
C HIS A 144 -19.32 -5.23 11.39
N GLU A 145 -20.33 -4.94 10.57
CA GLU A 145 -20.13 -4.37 9.23
C GLU A 145 -19.49 -2.98 9.28
N LYS A 146 -19.89 -2.14 10.24
CA LYS A 146 -19.28 -0.83 10.45
C LYS A 146 -17.81 -0.97 10.87
N GLN A 147 -17.52 -1.91 11.74
CA GLN A 147 -16.18 -2.14 12.25
C GLN A 147 -15.24 -2.65 11.15
N VAL A 148 -15.71 -3.59 10.32
CA VAL A 148 -14.98 -4.05 9.12
C VAL A 148 -14.61 -2.88 8.20
N LYS A 149 -15.56 -1.97 7.93
CA LYS A 149 -15.29 -0.78 7.10
C LYS A 149 -14.23 0.12 7.72
N GLN A 150 -14.24 0.25 9.05
CA GLN A 150 -13.24 1.04 9.77
C GLN A 150 -11.86 0.38 9.72
N ASP A 151 -11.74 -0.92 9.98
CA ASP A 151 -10.44 -1.63 9.94
C ASP A 151 -9.78 -1.51 8.56
N VAL A 152 -10.55 -1.70 7.48
CA VAL A 152 -10.06 -1.54 6.12
C VAL A 152 -9.63 -0.09 5.87
N ALA A 153 -10.48 0.86 6.28
CA ALA A 153 -10.23 2.28 6.06
C ALA A 153 -8.98 2.79 6.80
N THR A 154 -8.69 2.24 7.98
CA THR A 154 -7.60 2.69 8.86
C THR A 154 -6.40 1.75 8.79
N LEU A 155 -6.51 0.56 9.37
CA LEU A 155 -5.41 -0.37 9.58
C LEU A 155 -4.85 -0.88 8.24
N GLU A 156 -5.70 -1.47 7.41
CA GLU A 156 -5.27 -2.06 6.13
C GLU A 156 -4.63 -1.01 5.22
N ASN A 157 -5.31 0.12 5.01
CA ASN A 157 -4.75 1.21 4.20
C ASN A 157 -3.42 1.74 4.76
N THR A 158 -3.32 1.94 6.08
CA THR A 158 -2.09 2.48 6.70
C THR A 158 -0.93 1.51 6.52
N ILE A 159 -1.15 0.21 6.74
CA ILE A 159 -0.11 -0.81 6.56
C ILE A 159 0.30 -0.88 5.08
N ASP A 160 -0.65 -0.86 4.13
CA ASP A 160 -0.37 -0.85 2.68
C ASP A 160 0.48 0.37 2.30
N ASP A 161 0.16 1.54 2.84
CA ASP A 161 0.93 2.77 2.58
C ASP A 161 2.38 2.65 3.06
N TYR A 162 2.61 2.08 4.25
CA TYR A 162 3.97 1.87 4.77
C TYR A 162 4.75 0.82 3.96
N ILE A 163 4.11 -0.28 3.56
CA ILE A 163 4.74 -1.28 2.68
C ILE A 163 5.15 -0.63 1.35
N ARG A 164 4.28 0.19 0.74
CA ARG A 164 4.60 0.94 -0.49
C ARG A 164 5.73 1.94 -0.29
N LEU A 165 5.75 2.64 0.84
CA LEU A 165 6.80 3.59 1.17
C LEU A 165 8.15 2.87 1.29
N ILE A 166 8.19 1.75 2.01
CA ILE A 166 9.41 0.93 2.12
C ILE A 166 9.86 0.44 0.75
N GLY A 167 8.93 -0.05 -0.10
CA GLY A 167 9.25 -0.40 -1.48
C GLY A 167 9.88 0.75 -2.27
N SER A 168 9.39 1.98 -2.08
CA SER A 168 9.96 3.18 -2.71
C SER A 168 11.35 3.51 -2.18
N ILE A 169 11.58 3.34 -0.86
CA ILE A 169 12.90 3.54 -0.23
C ILE A 169 13.90 2.50 -0.77
N LYS A 170 13.51 1.23 -0.91
CA LYS A 170 14.37 0.18 -1.50
C LYS A 170 14.80 0.54 -2.93
N VAL A 171 13.89 1.10 -3.74
CA VAL A 171 14.24 1.60 -5.09
C VAL A 171 15.27 2.74 -5.02
N ALA A 172 15.10 3.67 -4.07
CA ALA A 172 16.07 4.76 -3.88
C ALA A 172 17.45 4.25 -3.45
N PHE A 173 17.51 3.27 -2.53
CA PHE A 173 18.77 2.61 -2.13
C PHE A 173 19.45 1.95 -3.34
N ASN A 174 18.71 1.18 -4.14
CA ASN A 174 19.25 0.56 -5.36
C ASN A 174 19.75 1.60 -6.38
N SER A 175 19.07 2.76 -6.50
CA SER A 175 19.53 3.85 -7.35
C SER A 175 20.82 4.47 -6.84
N ARG A 176 20.96 4.64 -5.51
CA ARG A 176 22.21 5.10 -4.90
C ARG A 176 23.35 4.13 -5.18
N GLU A 177 23.15 2.83 -4.97
CA GLU A 177 24.18 1.81 -5.21
C GLU A 177 24.71 1.88 -6.65
N LYS A 178 23.82 2.03 -7.64
CA LYS A 178 24.21 2.20 -9.05
C LYS A 178 25.05 3.45 -9.28
N VAL A 179 24.64 4.60 -8.74
CA VAL A 179 25.40 5.86 -8.89
C VAL A 179 26.77 5.77 -8.23
N TYR A 180 26.85 5.13 -7.05
CA TYR A 180 28.11 4.91 -6.37
C TYR A 180 29.06 4.02 -7.17
N GLN A 181 28.55 2.93 -7.76
CA GLN A 181 29.35 2.09 -8.67
C GLN A 181 29.83 2.86 -9.89
N THR A 182 28.97 3.68 -10.51
CA THR A 182 29.38 4.54 -11.63
C THR A 182 30.48 5.50 -11.22
N TRP A 183 30.38 6.13 -10.03
CA TRP A 183 31.42 7.01 -9.51
C TRP A 183 32.74 6.28 -9.23
N GLN A 184 32.67 5.08 -8.66
CA GLN A 184 33.88 4.29 -8.34
C GLN A 184 34.62 3.80 -9.60
N ASN A 185 33.91 3.65 -10.72
CA ASN A 185 34.45 3.22 -12.00
C ASN A 185 34.82 4.39 -12.95
N ALA A 186 34.55 5.65 -12.55
CA ALA A 186 34.87 6.85 -13.33
C ALA A 186 36.25 7.42 -12.96
#